data_AF-A0A9J6GKJ6-F1
#
_entry.id   AF-A0A9J6GKJ6-F1
#
_cell.length_a   1.000
_cell.length_b   1.000
_cell.length_c   1.000
_cell.angle_alpha   90.00
_cell.angle_beta   90.00
_cell.angle_gamma   90.00
#
_symmetry.space_group_name_H-M   'P 1'
#
loop_
_entity.id
_entity.type
_entity.pdbx_description
1 polymer ?
#
loop_
_entity_poly.entity_id
_entity_poly.type
_entity_poly.pdbx_seq_one_letter_code
_entity_poly.pdbx_strand_id
1 'polypeptide(L)' 'MIIQERPFKVGHSNEMKARALELQDKGGKASMFIFRPDDTEGLSFVEKALTSTTLRVLMHHLRDAQK' A
#
# COMPACT_ATOMS: atom_id res chain seq x y z
N MET A 1 17.34 -9.06 4.06
CA MET A 1 15.95 -9.14 3.57
C MET A 1 15.11 -9.71 4.69
N ILE A 2 14.04 -9.02 5.09
CA ILE A 2 13.10 -9.53 6.11
C ILE A 2 12.02 -10.32 5.37
N ILE A 3 11.75 -11.55 5.80
CA ILE A 3 10.69 -12.40 5.25
C ILE A 3 9.70 -12.67 6.37
N GLN A 4 8.43 -12.33 6.15
CA GLN A 4 7.37 -12.57 7.11
C GLN A 4 6.09 -12.98 6.37
N GLU A 5 5.56 -14.14 6.74
CA GLU A 5 4.29 -14.63 6.22
C GLU A 5 3.21 -14.45 7.28
N ARG A 6 2.28 -13.52 7.02
CA ARG A 6 1.08 -13.28 7.84
C ARG A 6 0.00 -12.67 6.94
N PRO A 7 -1.29 -12.71 7.33
CA PRO A 7 -2.31 -11.94 6.63
C PRO A 7 -1.98 -10.45 6.78
N PHE A 8 -1.75 -9.80 5.64
CA PHE A 8 -1.63 -8.35 5.55
C PHE A 8 -2.79 -7.81 4.73
N LYS A 9 -3.21 -6.59 5.03
CA LYS A 9 -4.12 -5.88 4.14
C LYS A 9 -3.33 -5.35 2.94
N VAL A 10 -3.81 -5.67 1.76
CA VAL A 10 -3.24 -5.28 0.47
C VAL A 10 -4.30 -4.67 -0.43
N GLY A 11 -3.85 -3.83 -1.34
CA GLY A 11 -4.71 -3.26 -2.37
C GLY A 11 -3.88 -2.72 -3.52
N HIS A 12 -4.55 -2.33 -4.59
CA HIS A 12 -3.92 -1.76 -5.77
C HIS A 12 -4.63 -0.47 -6.15
N SER A 13 -3.86 0.52 -6.59
CA SER A 13 -4.37 1.75 -7.17
C SER A 13 -3.92 1.83 -8.62
N ASN A 14 -4.90 1.77 -9.53
CA ASN A 14 -4.66 2.02 -10.95
C ASN A 14 -4.17 3.46 -11.20
N GLU A 15 -4.69 4.42 -10.42
CA GLU A 15 -4.32 5.83 -10.54
C GLU A 15 -2.86 6.07 -10.15
N MET A 16 -2.39 5.43 -9.08
CA MET A 16 -0.99 5.52 -8.63
C MET A 16 -0.08 4.49 -9.30
N LYS A 17 -0.62 3.53 -10.07
CA LYS A 17 0.11 2.38 -10.65
C LYS A 17 0.98 1.66 -9.60
N ALA A 18 0.37 1.35 -8.46
CA ALA A 18 1.07 0.77 -7.32
C ALA A 18 0.20 -0.18 -6.51
N ARG A 19 0.84 -1.20 -5.94
CA ARG A 19 0.28 -2.01 -4.86
C ARG A 19 0.67 -1.41 -3.53
N ALA A 20 -0.24 -1.48 -2.56
CA ALA A 20 0.04 -1.07 -1.20
C ALA A 20 -0.17 -2.20 -0.22
N LEU A 21 0.65 -2.19 0.83
CA LEU A 21 0.63 -3.09 1.97
C LEU A 21 0.45 -2.27 3.24
N GLU A 22 -0.49 -2.64 4.10
CA GLU A 22 -0.64 -2.07 5.44
C GLU A 22 0.12 -2.90 6.48
N LEU A 23 0.97 -2.23 7.25
CA LEU A 23 1.64 -2.75 8.43
C LEU A 23 1.08 -2.05 9.67
N GLN A 24 0.25 -2.76 10.43
CA GLN A 24 -0.29 -2.23 11.68
C GLN A 24 0.74 -2.33 12.81
N ASP A 25 0.85 -1.27 13.61
CA ASP A 25 1.65 -1.28 14.83
C ASP A 25 0.99 -2.15 15.92
N LYS A 26 1.80 -2.64 16.88
CA LYS A 26 1.35 -3.41 18.04
C LYS A 26 0.53 -2.51 18.97
N GLY A 27 -0.75 -2.39 18.66
CA GLY A 27 -1.71 -1.57 19.41
C GLY A 27 -2.73 -0.85 18.54
N GLY A 28 -2.62 -0.94 17.21
CA GLY A 28 -3.62 -0.39 16.28
C GLY A 28 -3.74 1.14 16.27
N LYS A 29 -2.80 1.84 16.92
CA LYS A 29 -2.78 3.31 17.02
C LYS A 29 -2.24 3.98 15.76
N ALA A 30 -1.45 3.26 14.99
CA ALA A 30 -0.86 3.72 13.74
C ALA A 30 -0.69 2.54 12.78
N SER A 31 -0.69 2.86 11.49
CA SER A 31 -0.35 1.94 10.42
C SER A 31 0.69 2.58 9.51
N MET A 32 1.64 1.77 9.05
CA MET A 32 2.57 2.12 7.99
C MET A 32 2.07 1.53 6.68
N PHE A 33 2.06 2.33 5.61
CA PHE A 33 1.69 1.88 4.27
C PHE A 33 2.94 1.82 3.40
N ILE A 34 3.21 0.64 2.83
CA ILE A 34 4.30 0.46 1.87
C ILE A 34 3.71 0.45 0.48
N PHE A 35 4.18 1.36 -0.38
CA PHE A 35 3.81 1.44 -1.78
C PHE A 35 4.90 0.77 -2.61
N ARG A 36 4.50 -0.21 -3.41
CA ARG A 36 5.35 -0.81 -4.42
C ARG A 36 4.82 -0.41 -5.80
N PRO A 37 5.57 0.42 -6.55
CA PRO A 37 5.23 0.72 -7.93
C PRO A 37 5.10 -0.56 -8.77
N ASP A 38 4.26 -0.55 -9.79
CA ASP A 38 4.13 -1.68 -10.72
C ASP A 38 5.33 -1.78 -11.69
N ASP A 39 6.04 -0.67 -11.90
CA ASP A 39 7.26 -0.56 -12.72
C ASP A 39 8.48 -0.32 -11.84
N THR A 40 9.64 -0.87 -12.22
CA THR A 40 10.91 -0.72 -11.49
C THR A 40 11.32 0.75 -11.35
N GLU A 41 11.05 1.57 -12.38
CA GLU A 41 11.35 3.02 -12.39
C GLU A 41 10.10 3.87 -12.03
N GLY A 42 9.04 3.23 -11.56
CA GLY A 42 7.72 3.84 -11.36
C GLY A 42 7.57 4.69 -10.10
N LEU A 43 8.59 4.77 -9.24
CA LEU A 43 8.48 5.49 -7.95
C LEU A 43 8.11 6.97 -8.13
N SER A 44 8.74 7.64 -9.10
CA SER A 44 8.46 9.05 -9.39
C SER A 44 7.02 9.31 -9.83
N PHE A 45 6.34 8.32 -10.43
CA PHE A 45 4.93 8.41 -10.78
C PHE A 45 4.04 8.28 -9.55
N VAL A 46 4.36 7.33 -8.66
CA VAL A 46 3.67 7.17 -7.37
C VAL A 46 3.75 8.47 -6.56
N GLU A 47 4.95 9.07 -6.46
CA GLU A 47 5.17 10.30 -5.71
C GLU A 47 4.33 11.47 -6.24
N LYS A 48 4.19 11.59 -7.56
CA LYS A 48 3.36 12.63 -8.20
C LYS A 48 1.86 12.38 -8.02
N ALA A 49 1.44 11.12 -8.03
CA ALA A 49 0.04 10.73 -7.88
C ALA A 49 -0.41 10.65 -6.40
N LEU A 50 0.53 10.64 -5.45
CA LEU A 50 0.26 10.53 -4.03
C LEU A 50 -0.28 11.86 -3.48
N THR A 51 -1.60 11.91 -3.31
CA THR A 51 -2.32 13.01 -2.68
C THR A 51 -3.17 12.47 -1.53
N SER A 52 -3.71 13.35 -0.70
CA SER A 52 -4.63 12.94 0.38
C SER A 52 -5.85 12.17 -0.15
N THR A 53 -6.36 12.55 -1.33
CA THR A 53 -7.50 11.89 -1.98
C THR A 53 -7.13 10.50 -2.47
N THR A 54 -6.04 10.36 -3.23
CA THR A 54 -5.65 9.05 -3.79
C THR A 54 -5.24 8.07 -2.70
N LEU A 55 -4.60 8.56 -1.63
CA LEU A 55 -4.31 7.77 -0.43
C LEU A 55 -5.60 7.27 0.24
N ARG A 56 -6.57 8.16 0.48
CA ARG A 56 -7.84 7.80 1.13
C ARG A 56 -8.62 6.77 0.31
N VAL A 57 -8.71 6.97 -1.00
CA VAL A 57 -9.36 6.03 -1.92
C VAL A 57 -8.70 4.66 -1.80
N LEU A 58 -7.37 4.58 -1.89
CA LEU A 58 -6.66 3.31 -1.78
C LEU A 58 -6.89 2.64 -0.42
N MET A 59 -6.86 3.39 0.69
CA MET A 59 -7.09 2.83 2.04
C MET A 59 -8.47 2.16 2.16
N HIS A 60 -9.50 2.67 1.48
CA HIS A 60 -10.83 2.04 1.45
C HIS A 60 -10.87 0.73 0.64
N HIS A 61 -9.94 0.55 -0.31
CA HIS A 61 -9.85 -0.63 -1.16
C HIS A 61 -8.92 -1.71 -0.61
N LEU A 62 -8.22 -1.47 0.50
CA LEU A 62 -7.42 -2.50 1.15
C LEU A 62 -8.30 -3.65 1.64
N ARG A 63 -7.84 -4.88 1.40
CA ARG A 63 -8.48 -6.13 1.79
C ARG A 63 -7.43 -7.09 2.33
N ASP A 64 -7.82 -8.02 3.18
CA ASP A 64 -6.90 -9.07 3.61
C ASP A 64 -6.39 -9.85 2.40
N ALA A 65 -5.08 -10.01 2.29
CA ALA A 65 -4.45 -10.78 1.23
C ALA A 65 -5.03 -12.20 1.26
N GLN A 66 -5.76 -12.58 0.22
CA GLN A 66 -6.22 -13.95 0.01
C GLN A 66 -4.98 -14.82 -0.20
N LYS A 67 -4.94 -16.00 0.44
CA LYS A 67 -3.88 -16.99 0.26
C LYS A 67 -3.86 -17.56 -1.14
#